data_AF-D5KY76-F1
#
_entry.id   AF-D5KY76-F1
#
_cell.length_a   1.000
_cell.length_b   1.000
_cell.length_c   1.000
_cell.angle_alpha   90.00
_cell.angle_beta   90.00
_cell.angle_gamma   90.00
#
_symmetry.space_group_name_H-M   'P 1'
#
loop_
_entity.id
_entity.type
_entity.pdbx_description
1 polymer ?
#
loop_
_entity_poly.entity_id
_entity_poly.type
_entity_poly.pdbx_seq_one_letter_code
_entity_poly.pdbx_strand_id
1 'polypeptide(L)'
;SVAAIAALAVFIGILFFLFGQQKKSHTLSRLVLLGLILGSAFGLALQVVLGEGHVAIKETLGWVNVVGNGYVGLLKMVIMPLVLVSMIAAVVKLDKGGSLGNISGLTISTLLLTTAVSALIGIFVTQAFGLTADGLVEGSRETARIAVLESRAATVSDLTIPQMLLSFIPTNPFADLTGARFYL
;
A
#
# COMPACT_ATOMS: atom_id res chain seq x y z
N SER A 1 19.97 2.76 22.39
CA SER A 1 20.43 1.54 23.10
C SER A 1 21.49 0.79 22.29
N VAL A 2 22.39 0.01 22.93
CA VAL A 2 23.44 -0.75 22.20
C VAL A 2 22.83 -1.73 21.19
N ALA A 3 21.71 -2.37 21.55
CA ALA A 3 20.95 -3.23 20.66
C ALA A 3 20.41 -2.50 19.42
N ALA A 4 19.93 -1.25 19.56
CA ALA A 4 19.47 -0.46 18.42
C ALA A 4 20.61 -0.10 17.47
N ILE A 5 21.79 0.24 18.01
CA ILE A 5 22.98 0.53 17.21
C ILE A 5 23.43 -0.70 16.44
N ALA A 6 23.44 -1.88 17.08
CA ALA A 6 23.75 -3.14 16.41
C ALA A 6 22.75 -3.45 15.29
N ALA A 7 21.45 -3.29 15.54
CA ALA A 7 20.41 -3.51 14.53
C ALA A 7 20.54 -2.53 13.34
N LEU A 8 20.88 -1.27 13.61
CA LEU A 8 21.13 -0.28 12.55
C LEU A 8 22.39 -0.59 11.76
N ALA A 9 23.45 -1.09 12.40
CA ALA A 9 24.65 -1.53 11.70
C ALA A 9 24.34 -2.70 10.74
N VAL A 10 23.51 -3.65 11.16
CA VAL A 10 23.03 -4.75 10.30
C VAL A 10 22.19 -4.20 9.15
N PHE A 11 21.26 -3.29 9.42
CA PHE A 11 20.43 -2.66 8.38
C PHE A 11 21.28 -1.91 7.33
N ILE A 12 22.26 -1.12 7.78
CA ILE A 12 23.22 -0.44 6.89
C ILE A 12 24.04 -1.47 6.08
N GLY A 13 24.47 -2.56 6.71
CA GLY A 13 25.14 -3.66 6.03
C GLY A 13 24.30 -4.27 4.90
N ILE A 14 23.02 -4.49 5.13
CA ILE A 14 22.07 -4.96 4.11
C ILE A 14 21.97 -3.94 2.96
N LEU A 15 21.88 -2.65 3.27
CA LEU A 15 21.83 -1.59 2.24
C LEU A 15 23.11 -1.55 1.39
N PHE A 16 24.29 -1.65 2.02
CA PHE A 16 25.56 -1.69 1.28
C PHE A 16 25.69 -2.94 0.42
N PHE A 17 25.23 -4.10 0.93
CA PHE A 17 25.20 -5.33 0.15
C PHE A 17 24.30 -5.18 -1.09
N LEU A 18 23.10 -4.62 -0.93
CA LEU A 18 22.18 -4.33 -2.04
C LEU A 18 22.75 -3.30 -3.01
N PHE A 19 23.44 -2.28 -2.52
CA PHE A 19 24.11 -1.27 -3.34
C PHE A 19 25.27 -1.90 -4.15
N GLY A 20 26.03 -2.81 -3.55
CA GLY A 20 27.06 -3.60 -4.24
C GLY A 20 26.46 -4.49 -5.34
N GLN A 21 25.31 -5.11 -5.07
CA GLN A 21 24.57 -5.91 -6.06
C GLN A 21 23.99 -5.04 -7.19
N GLN A 22 23.57 -3.80 -6.91
CA GLN A 22 23.10 -2.86 -7.93
C GLN A 22 24.18 -2.53 -8.95
N LYS A 23 25.43 -2.34 -8.50
CA LYS A 23 26.56 -2.05 -9.39
C LYS A 23 26.94 -3.20 -10.33
N LYS A 24 26.51 -4.43 -10.04
CA LYS A 24 26.78 -5.63 -10.85
C LYS A 24 25.74 -5.88 -11.96
N SER A 25 24.98 -4.86 -12.35
CA SER A 25 24.05 -4.90 -13.50
C SER A 25 22.92 -5.93 -13.39
N HIS A 26 22.54 -6.34 -12.18
CA HIS A 26 21.38 -7.20 -11.99
C HIS A 26 20.08 -6.46 -12.37
N THR A 27 19.11 -7.20 -12.93
CA THR A 27 17.79 -6.64 -13.27
C THR A 27 17.12 -6.03 -12.04
N LEU A 28 16.49 -4.87 -12.20
CA LEU A 28 15.81 -4.15 -11.11
C LEU A 28 14.82 -5.04 -10.34
N SER A 29 14.05 -5.89 -11.04
CA SER A 29 13.09 -6.80 -10.41
C SER A 29 13.74 -7.76 -9.42
N ARG A 30 14.92 -8.31 -9.75
CA ARG A 30 15.68 -9.19 -8.83
C ARG A 30 16.17 -8.42 -7.61
N LEU A 31 16.60 -7.17 -7.78
CA LEU A 31 17.01 -6.32 -6.66
C LEU A 31 15.85 -6.04 -5.70
N VAL A 32 14.68 -5.71 -6.23
CA VAL A 32 13.49 -5.44 -5.43
C VAL A 32 13.07 -6.70 -4.66
N LEU A 33 13.07 -7.87 -5.31
CA LEU A 33 12.77 -9.15 -4.66
C LEU A 33 13.79 -9.48 -3.56
N LEU A 34 15.09 -9.29 -3.81
CA LEU A 34 16.12 -9.47 -2.78
C LEU A 34 15.94 -8.51 -1.61
N GLY A 35 15.63 -7.24 -1.89
CA GLY A 35 15.33 -6.24 -0.87
C GLY A 35 14.12 -6.62 -0.02
N LEU A 36 13.07 -7.14 -0.64
CA LEU A 36 11.87 -7.63 0.05
C LEU A 36 12.21 -8.81 0.97
N ILE A 37 12.94 -9.80 0.47
CA ILE A 37 13.31 -10.99 1.25
C ILE A 37 14.20 -10.61 2.42
N LEU A 38 15.28 -9.86 2.16
CA LEU A 38 16.24 -9.44 3.20
C LEU A 38 15.58 -8.50 4.23
N GLY A 39 14.76 -7.56 3.78
CA GLY A 39 14.04 -6.64 4.67
C GLY A 39 13.01 -7.35 5.54
N SER A 40 12.24 -8.28 4.97
CA SER A 40 11.25 -9.08 5.72
C SER A 40 11.96 -10.00 6.74
N ALA A 41 13.03 -10.67 6.32
CA ALA A 41 13.83 -11.51 7.22
C ALA A 41 14.47 -10.70 8.36
N PHE A 42 14.98 -9.51 8.07
CA PHE A 42 15.51 -8.60 9.09
C PHE A 42 14.44 -8.15 10.09
N GLY A 43 13.25 -7.77 9.61
CA GLY A 43 12.14 -7.38 10.48
C GLY A 43 11.70 -8.52 11.42
N LEU A 44 11.55 -9.73 10.88
CA LEU A 44 11.20 -10.91 11.67
C LEU A 44 12.29 -11.27 12.69
N ALA A 45 13.56 -11.27 12.26
CA ALA A 45 14.69 -11.53 13.16
C ALA A 45 14.76 -10.51 14.31
N LEU A 46 14.47 -9.24 14.03
CA LEU A 46 14.43 -8.19 15.04
C LEU A 46 13.35 -8.45 16.10
N GLN A 47 12.16 -8.89 15.69
CA GLN A 47 11.05 -9.21 16.61
C GLN A 47 11.36 -10.46 17.46
N VAL A 48 11.95 -11.49 16.87
CA VAL A 48 12.28 -12.75 17.56
C VAL A 48 13.44 -12.58 18.56
N VAL A 49 14.49 -11.83 18.21
CA VAL A 49 15.70 -11.71 19.05
C VAL A 49 15.53 -10.71 20.19
N LEU A 50 14.89 -9.57 19.96
CA LEU A 50 14.75 -8.52 20.97
C LEU A 50 13.49 -8.67 21.84
N GLY A 51 12.50 -9.45 21.39
CA GLY A 51 11.21 -9.59 22.05
C GLY A 51 10.29 -8.39 21.81
N GLU A 52 8.98 -8.61 21.94
CA GLU A 52 7.98 -7.58 21.67
C GLU A 52 8.08 -6.40 22.64
N GLY A 53 8.03 -5.17 22.11
CA GLY A 53 8.00 -3.96 22.93
C GLY A 53 9.35 -3.43 23.42
N HIS A 54 10.47 -4.05 23.04
CA HIS A 54 11.80 -3.56 23.43
C HIS A 54 12.07 -2.14 22.89
N VAL A 55 12.62 -1.25 23.74
CA VAL A 55 12.86 0.16 23.38
C VAL A 55 13.76 0.29 22.14
N ALA A 56 14.71 -0.62 21.97
CA ALA A 56 15.59 -0.67 20.81
C ALA A 56 14.84 -0.85 19.47
N ILE A 57 13.72 -1.58 19.46
CA ILE A 57 12.92 -1.77 18.24
C ILE A 57 12.34 -0.44 17.78
N LYS A 58 11.79 0.37 18.71
CA LYS A 58 11.24 1.69 18.39
C LYS A 58 12.32 2.63 17.86
N GLU A 59 13.50 2.63 18.48
CA GLU A 59 14.65 3.42 18.02
C GLU A 59 15.09 3.00 16.61
N THR A 60 15.29 1.71 16.36
CA THR A 60 15.68 1.19 15.04
C THR A 60 14.64 1.47 13.98
N LEU A 61 13.35 1.24 14.28
CA LEU A 61 12.26 1.53 13.36
C LEU A 61 12.18 3.00 12.99
N GLY A 62 12.50 3.93 13.91
CA GLY A 62 12.57 5.35 13.61
C GLY A 62 13.48 5.67 12.43
N TRP A 63 14.68 5.09 12.41
CA TRP A 63 15.66 5.28 11.33
C TRP A 63 15.33 4.50 10.07
N VAL A 64 14.88 3.25 10.18
CA VAL A 64 14.44 2.45 9.03
C VAL A 64 13.27 3.13 8.31
N ASN A 65 12.37 3.75 9.07
CA ASN A 65 11.24 4.53 8.53
C ASN A 65 11.69 5.76 7.74
N VAL A 66 12.84 6.37 8.03
CA VAL A 66 13.34 7.49 7.20
C VAL A 66 13.60 7.01 5.77
N VAL A 67 14.20 5.84 5.60
CA VAL A 67 14.47 5.25 4.28
C VAL A 67 13.16 4.80 3.61
N GLY A 68 12.31 4.07 4.33
CA GLY A 68 11.05 3.54 3.80
C GLY A 68 10.05 4.63 3.44
N ASN A 69 9.75 5.54 4.37
CA ASN A 69 8.82 6.65 4.13
C ASN A 69 9.40 7.67 3.17
N GLY A 70 10.73 7.87 3.17
CA GLY A 70 11.40 8.69 2.17
C GLY A 70 11.14 8.18 0.76
N TYR A 71 11.34 6.88 0.52
CA TYR A 71 11.05 6.25 -0.78
C TYR A 71 9.57 6.41 -1.19
N VAL A 72 8.63 6.09 -0.29
CA VAL A 72 7.18 6.23 -0.57
C VAL A 72 6.80 7.68 -0.82
N GLY A 73 7.38 8.63 -0.08
CA GLY A 73 7.16 10.07 -0.27
C GLY A 73 7.61 10.55 -1.65
N LEU A 74 8.78 10.10 -2.09
CA LEU A 74 9.29 10.40 -3.44
C LEU A 74 8.39 9.80 -4.54
N LEU A 75 7.91 8.57 -4.36
CA LEU A 75 6.96 7.98 -5.30
C LEU A 75 5.66 8.80 -5.37
N LYS A 76 5.07 9.15 -4.22
CA LYS A 76 3.84 9.95 -4.17
C LYS A 76 3.99 11.30 -4.85
N MET A 77 5.15 11.95 -4.72
CA MET A 77 5.45 13.23 -5.37
C MET A 77 5.40 13.13 -6.91
N VAL A 78 5.86 12.02 -7.47
CA VAL A 78 5.87 11.80 -8.93
C VAL A 78 4.51 11.32 -9.45
N ILE A 79 3.82 10.47 -8.68
CA ILE A 79 2.56 9.83 -9.13
C ILE A 79 1.47 10.85 -9.43
N MET A 80 1.21 11.80 -8.51
CA MET A 80 0.09 12.75 -8.65
C MET A 80 0.11 13.57 -9.95
N PRO A 81 1.21 14.28 -10.29
CA PRO A 81 1.26 15.04 -11.55
C PRO A 81 1.27 14.13 -12.79
N LEU A 82 1.93 12.97 -12.71
CA LEU A 82 2.04 12.05 -13.84
C LEU A 82 0.67 11.47 -14.24
N VAL A 83 -0.17 11.10 -13.27
CA VAL A 83 -1.51 10.56 -13.52
C VAL A 83 -2.37 11.58 -14.25
N LEU A 84 -2.38 12.84 -13.82
CA LEU A 84 -3.15 13.91 -14.47
C LEU A 84 -2.75 14.08 -15.95
N VAL A 85 -1.46 14.27 -16.21
CA VAL A 85 -0.94 14.49 -17.57
C VAL A 85 -1.19 13.25 -18.45
N SER A 86 -0.99 12.05 -17.89
CA SER A 86 -1.25 10.80 -18.59
C SER A 86 -2.72 10.63 -18.96
N MET A 87 -3.65 10.94 -18.05
CA MET A 87 -5.09 10.86 -18.31
C MET A 87 -5.53 11.86 -19.38
N ILE A 88 -5.11 13.13 -19.30
CA ILE A 88 -5.45 14.15 -20.31
C ILE A 88 -4.91 13.73 -21.68
N ALA A 89 -3.65 13.28 -21.75
CA ALA A 89 -3.06 12.82 -23.00
C ALA A 89 -3.78 11.60 -23.59
N ALA A 90 -4.23 10.66 -22.74
CA ALA A 90 -5.00 9.50 -23.18
C ALA A 90 -6.37 9.90 -23.74
N VAL A 91 -7.08 10.82 -23.08
CA VAL A 91 -8.40 11.31 -23.53
C VAL A 91 -8.26 12.09 -24.84
N VAL A 92 -7.27 12.98 -24.97
CA VAL A 92 -7.04 13.77 -26.20
C VAL A 92 -6.67 12.89 -27.39
N LYS A 93 -5.93 11.80 -27.18
CA LYS A 93 -5.54 10.86 -28.24
C LYS A 93 -6.67 9.95 -28.72
N LEU A 94 -7.83 9.97 -28.04
CA LEU A 94 -8.93 9.09 -28.37
C LEU A 94 -9.78 9.67 -29.51
N ASP A 95 -9.29 9.48 -30.73
CA ASP A 95 -9.93 9.98 -31.94
C ASP A 95 -10.97 8.95 -32.43
N LYS A 96 -12.21 9.04 -31.90
CA LYS A 96 -13.49 8.52 -32.44
C LYS A 96 -14.56 8.54 -31.35
N GLY A 97 -15.67 9.24 -31.58
CA GLY A 97 -16.77 9.47 -30.61
C GLY A 97 -17.52 8.24 -30.07
N GLY A 98 -17.15 7.01 -30.45
CA GLY A 98 -17.76 5.76 -29.97
C GLY A 98 -16.80 4.75 -29.34
N SER A 99 -15.47 4.97 -29.37
CA SER A 99 -14.50 4.01 -28.84
C SER A 99 -14.33 4.09 -27.32
N LEU A 100 -14.56 5.27 -26.71
CA LEU A 100 -14.39 5.47 -25.27
C LEU A 100 -15.34 4.62 -24.43
N GLY A 101 -16.63 4.61 -24.81
CA GLY A 101 -17.65 3.84 -24.11
C GLY A 101 -17.38 2.34 -24.15
N ASN A 102 -16.98 1.81 -25.30
CA ASN A 102 -16.69 0.38 -25.46
C ASN A 102 -15.40 -0.04 -24.75
N ILE A 103 -14.33 0.75 -24.83
CA ILE A 103 -13.07 0.46 -24.14
C ILE A 103 -13.27 0.55 -22.62
N SER A 104 -13.96 1.59 -22.14
CA SER A 104 -14.27 1.76 -20.72
C SER A 104 -15.19 0.65 -20.22
N GLY A 105 -16.26 0.32 -20.96
CA GLY A 105 -17.20 -0.75 -20.60
C GLY A 105 -16.53 -2.12 -20.50
N LEU A 106 -15.67 -2.48 -21.47
CA LEU A 106 -14.89 -3.71 -21.42
C LEU A 106 -13.91 -3.73 -20.25
N THR A 107 -13.21 -2.61 -20.01
CA THR A 107 -12.22 -2.50 -18.92
C THR A 107 -12.90 -2.60 -17.55
N ILE A 108 -13.95 -1.80 -17.30
CA ILE A 108 -14.70 -1.82 -16.04
C ILE A 108 -15.30 -3.21 -15.80
N SER A 109 -15.94 -3.81 -16.80
CA SER A 109 -16.53 -5.14 -16.65
C SER A 109 -15.47 -6.19 -16.32
N THR A 110 -14.29 -6.12 -16.96
CA THR A 110 -13.17 -7.03 -16.69
C THR A 110 -12.60 -6.84 -15.27
N LEU A 111 -12.44 -5.59 -14.82
CA LEU A 111 -11.96 -5.28 -13.47
C LEU A 111 -12.96 -5.70 -12.38
N LEU A 112 -14.25 -5.48 -12.61
CA LEU A 112 -15.30 -5.91 -11.70
C LEU A 112 -15.40 -7.44 -11.63
N LEU A 113 -15.33 -8.11 -12.78
CA LEU A 113 -15.38 -9.58 -12.82
C LEU A 113 -14.17 -10.20 -12.13
N THR A 114 -12.96 -9.69 -12.38
CA THR A 114 -11.74 -10.20 -11.72
C THR A 114 -11.74 -9.92 -10.23
N THR A 115 -12.29 -8.79 -9.80
CA THR A 115 -12.46 -8.46 -8.38
C THR A 115 -13.50 -9.38 -7.72
N ALA A 116 -14.63 -9.65 -8.39
CA ALA A 116 -15.64 -10.59 -7.91
C ALA A 116 -15.07 -12.00 -7.77
N VAL A 117 -14.30 -12.48 -8.76
CA VAL A 117 -13.62 -13.79 -8.68
C VAL A 117 -12.62 -13.81 -7.52
N SER A 118 -11.82 -12.76 -7.34
CA SER A 118 -10.87 -12.63 -6.23
C SER A 118 -11.58 -12.68 -4.87
N ALA A 119 -12.71 -11.97 -4.72
CA ALA A 119 -13.51 -11.97 -3.50
C ALA A 119 -14.10 -13.36 -3.20
N LEU A 120 -14.62 -14.05 -4.22
CA LEU A 120 -15.14 -15.41 -4.07
C LEU A 120 -14.05 -16.40 -3.64
N ILE A 121 -12.86 -16.32 -4.23
CA ILE A 121 -11.71 -17.14 -3.81
C ILE A 121 -11.32 -16.80 -2.36
N GLY A 122 -11.29 -15.52 -1.99
CA GLY A 122 -11.03 -15.09 -0.62
C GLY A 122 -12.01 -15.69 0.38
N ILE A 123 -13.31 -15.59 0.12
CA ILE A 123 -14.38 -16.18 0.96
C ILE A 123 -14.26 -17.71 1.01
N PHE A 124 -13.96 -18.35 -0.12
CA PHE A 124 -13.79 -19.80 -0.16
C PHE A 124 -12.62 -20.25 0.71
N VAL A 125 -11.47 -19.58 0.63
CA VAL A 125 -10.28 -19.90 1.43
C VAL A 125 -10.54 -19.66 2.92
N THR A 126 -11.18 -18.55 3.30
CA THR A 126 -11.48 -18.31 4.73
C THR A 126 -12.41 -19.37 5.30
N GLN A 127 -13.44 -19.76 4.56
CA GLN A 127 -14.38 -20.79 4.98
C GLN A 127 -13.74 -22.19 4.99
N ALA A 128 -12.95 -22.55 3.97
CA ALA A 128 -12.34 -23.87 3.82
C ALA A 128 -11.28 -24.15 4.90
N PHE A 129 -10.50 -23.15 5.28
CA PHE A 129 -9.50 -23.26 6.33
C PHE A 129 -10.03 -22.87 7.72
N GLY A 130 -11.31 -22.52 7.84
CA GLY A 130 -11.93 -22.12 9.09
C GLY A 130 -11.20 -20.93 9.75
N LEU A 131 -10.71 -19.98 8.96
CA LEU A 131 -9.92 -18.86 9.44
C LEU A 131 -10.81 -17.91 10.26
N THR A 132 -10.71 -18.02 11.58
CA THR A 132 -11.34 -17.11 12.54
C THR A 132 -10.37 -16.00 12.93
N ALA A 133 -10.89 -14.80 13.20
CA ALA A 133 -10.09 -13.68 13.70
C ALA A 133 -9.65 -13.86 15.17
N ASP A 134 -10.15 -14.89 15.85
CA ASP A 134 -9.77 -15.26 17.21
C ASP A 134 -8.28 -15.59 17.28
N GLY A 135 -7.54 -14.82 18.08
CA GLY A 135 -6.07 -14.92 18.23
C GLY A 135 -5.25 -13.90 17.43
N LEU A 136 -5.85 -13.15 16.49
CA LEU A 136 -5.18 -11.99 15.85
C LEU A 136 -5.28 -10.71 16.69
N VAL A 137 -6.17 -10.69 17.70
CA VAL A 137 -6.52 -9.51 18.52
C VAL A 137 -5.66 -9.43 19.80
N GLU A 138 -4.34 -9.58 19.67
CA GLU A 138 -3.44 -9.61 20.85
C GLU A 138 -2.81 -8.24 21.17
N GLY A 139 -3.25 -7.15 20.53
CA GLY A 139 -2.63 -5.83 20.71
C GLY A 139 -3.61 -4.66 20.78
N SER A 140 -3.36 -3.74 21.72
CA SER A 140 -4.10 -2.47 21.87
C SER A 140 -4.11 -1.60 20.60
N ARG A 141 -3.10 -1.74 19.73
CA ARG A 141 -3.05 -1.12 18.40
C ARG A 141 -4.10 -1.67 17.43
N GLU A 142 -4.39 -2.96 17.49
CA GLU A 142 -5.33 -3.60 16.57
C GLU A 142 -6.77 -3.32 17.00
N THR A 143 -7.06 -3.31 18.32
CA THR A 143 -8.36 -2.85 18.85
C THR A 143 -8.66 -1.40 18.47
N ALA A 144 -7.67 -0.50 18.56
CA ALA A 144 -7.83 0.88 18.13
C ALA A 144 -8.08 1.00 16.62
N ARG A 145 -7.47 0.13 15.81
CA ARG A 145 -7.71 0.07 14.36
C ARG A 145 -9.12 -0.46 14.05
N ILE A 146 -9.60 -1.47 14.75
CA ILE A 146 -10.96 -2.01 14.58
C ILE A 146 -12.02 -0.93 14.87
N ALA A 147 -11.85 -0.13 15.92
CA ALA A 147 -12.76 0.99 16.21
C ALA A 147 -12.79 2.05 15.08
N VAL A 148 -11.65 2.32 14.44
CA VAL A 148 -11.59 3.20 13.25
C VAL A 148 -12.28 2.55 12.05
N LEU A 149 -12.15 1.24 11.88
CA LEU A 149 -12.83 0.51 10.79
C LEU A 149 -14.34 0.48 10.99
N GLU A 150 -14.84 0.28 12.21
CA GLU A 150 -16.27 0.35 12.53
C GLU A 150 -16.85 1.75 12.25
N SER A 151 -16.17 2.82 12.68
CA SER A 151 -16.64 4.19 12.40
C SER A 151 -16.65 4.53 10.90
N ARG A 152 -15.66 4.05 10.14
CA ARG A 152 -15.66 4.18 8.67
C ARG A 152 -16.76 3.33 8.02
N ALA A 153 -16.99 2.11 8.51
CA ALA A 153 -18.05 1.24 8.01
C ALA A 153 -19.43 1.87 8.23
N ALA A 154 -19.68 2.48 9.39
CA ALA A 154 -20.91 3.24 9.65
C ALA A 154 -21.08 4.40 8.66
N THR A 155 -20.02 5.18 8.42
CA THR A 155 -20.05 6.32 7.48
C THR A 155 -20.32 5.88 6.04
N VAL A 156 -19.77 4.74 5.60
CA VAL A 156 -19.99 4.19 4.25
C VAL A 156 -21.38 3.55 4.12
N SER A 157 -21.93 2.99 5.20
CA SER A 157 -23.27 2.39 5.23
C SER A 157 -24.37 3.43 5.04
N ASP A 158 -24.13 4.67 5.46
CA ASP A 158 -25.06 5.79 5.29
C ASP A 158 -25.01 6.43 3.89
N LEU A 159 -24.01 6.10 3.06
CA LEU A 159 -23.95 6.59 1.68
C LEU A 159 -24.96 5.84 0.80
N THR A 160 -26.00 6.55 0.37
CA THR A 160 -26.88 6.05 -0.68
C THR A 160 -26.12 5.92 -2.02
N ILE A 161 -26.52 4.96 -2.88
CA ILE A 161 -25.90 4.77 -4.20
C ILE A 161 -25.80 6.08 -5.02
N PRO A 162 -26.81 6.98 -5.03
CA PRO A 162 -26.69 8.28 -5.70
C PRO A 162 -25.61 9.19 -5.12
N GLN A 163 -25.43 9.21 -3.80
CA GLN A 163 -24.37 10.00 -3.15
C GLN A 163 -22.98 9.43 -3.45
N MET A 164 -22.85 8.10 -3.53
CA MET A 164 -21.61 7.46 -3.96
C MET A 164 -21.25 7.84 -5.40
N LEU A 165 -22.22 7.84 -6.31
CA LEU A 165 -22.03 8.29 -7.69
C LEU A 165 -21.64 9.76 -7.77
N LEU A 166 -22.33 10.62 -7.00
CA LEU A 166 -22.04 12.05 -6.95
C LEU A 166 -20.64 12.33 -6.41
N SER A 167 -20.15 11.49 -5.48
CA SER A 167 -18.79 11.63 -4.95
C SER A 167 -17.76 11.56 -6.07
N PHE A 168 -17.96 10.75 -7.11
CA PHE A 168 -16.99 10.63 -8.22
C PHE A 168 -16.80 11.92 -9.04
N ILE A 169 -17.72 12.87 -8.94
CA ILE A 169 -17.62 14.15 -9.64
C ILE A 169 -16.80 15.13 -8.79
N PRO A 170 -15.56 15.48 -9.20
CA PRO A 170 -14.75 16.41 -8.44
C PRO A 170 -15.38 17.81 -8.48
N THR A 171 -15.42 18.48 -7.33
CA THR A 171 -15.88 19.89 -7.24
C THR A 171 -14.75 20.89 -7.47
N ASN A 172 -13.50 20.48 -7.24
CA ASN A 172 -12.31 21.28 -7.48
C ASN A 172 -11.11 20.38 -7.87
N PRO A 173 -10.64 20.42 -9.13
CA PRO A 173 -9.57 19.55 -9.59
C PRO A 173 -8.24 19.76 -8.86
N PHE A 174 -7.96 20.98 -8.39
CA PHE A 174 -6.74 21.25 -7.63
C PHE A 174 -6.81 20.68 -6.21
N ALA A 175 -7.98 20.69 -5.58
CA ALA A 175 -8.18 20.08 -4.26
C ALA A 175 -8.09 18.53 -4.32
N ASP A 176 -8.57 17.92 -5.41
CA ASP A 176 -8.41 16.48 -5.62
C ASP A 176 -6.94 16.10 -5.88
N LEU A 177 -6.17 16.95 -6.57
CA LEU A 177 -4.75 16.73 -6.86
C LEU A 177 -3.82 16.90 -5.64
N THR A 178 -4.23 17.64 -4.61
CA THR A 178 -3.50 17.69 -3.33
C THR A 178 -3.79 16.47 -2.46
N GLY A 179 -4.64 15.55 -2.92
CA GLY A 179 -5.01 14.33 -2.20
C GLY A 179 -6.03 14.58 -1.08
N ALA A 180 -6.64 15.76 -0.99
CA ALA A 180 -7.58 16.10 0.08
C ALA A 180 -8.77 15.13 0.18
N ARG A 181 -9.14 14.49 -0.94
CA ARG A 181 -10.19 13.47 -0.99
C ARG A 181 -9.70 12.03 -0.76
N PHE A 182 -8.42 11.75 -0.98
CA PHE A 182 -7.82 10.42 -0.79
C PHE A 182 -7.27 10.21 0.63
N TYR A 183 -7.09 11.27 1.42
CA TYR A 183 -6.61 11.23 2.81
C TYR A 183 -7.73 11.28 3.87
N LEU A 184 -8.99 11.52 3.47
CA LEU A 184 -10.17 11.46 4.33
C LEU A 184 -10.79 10.06 4.28
#